data_AF-A0A3A8IPX1-F1
#
_entry.id   AF-A0A3A8IPX1-F1
#
_cell.length_a   1.000
_cell.length_b   1.000
_cell.length_c   1.000
_cell.angle_alpha   90.00
_cell.angle_beta   90.00
_cell.angle_gamma   90.00
#
_symmetry.space_group_name_H-M   'P 1'
#
loop_
_entity.id
_entity.type
_entity.pdbx_description
1 polymer ?
#
loop_
_entity_poly.entity_id
_entity_poly.type
_entity_poly.pdbx_seq_one_letter_code
_entity_poly.pdbx_strand_id
1 'polypeptide(L)'
;MSRYFYLRPDKATWATYKGEFSAAPKWGLPGLKDCPGCGASWSSWGAHYPAVDLSELPERHEFEEARQEPFHEFVRLRELVRPLAPPGSKLPPGTNFGPLVGPASGRFAPFSGLESCWIVVRRDTFDSLQAAGVRGLLGCKTELKFRQKTPPDLLELQIEPRGLLHRDCLPPDLAPPCTTCGRQGFTLPDDPILDEASLPTDTDLFRVGNFGTVIIGTDRFKDAVEQGGWEGIQFRELPVRDRAHGHERAAAPPRLAAVKTGQSAPGKVEMGEEEFVQKVAERLQRMPKDIAPTGEPYHVLEAATADGESSGQFWMEGPEGGIPLFQSRADALKAVRCIPLPSELGGYAETAERWHVHALSGDELRYLYLNPNLTLYVVLTVLESGIETMPL
;
A
#
# COMPACT_ATOMS: atom_id res chain seq x y z
N MET A 1 -0.02 -3.39 -30.15
CA MET A 1 -0.51 -2.72 -28.93
C MET A 1 0.52 -2.93 -27.86
N SER A 2 0.88 -1.89 -27.11
CA SER A 2 1.80 -2.03 -25.98
C SER A 2 1.16 -2.88 -24.89
N ARG A 3 1.95 -3.74 -24.25
CA ARG A 3 1.54 -4.44 -23.03
C ARG A 3 1.85 -3.56 -21.81
N TYR A 4 1.07 -3.71 -20.75
CA TYR A 4 1.18 -2.90 -19.53
C TYR A 4 1.33 -3.80 -18.32
N PHE A 5 2.23 -3.41 -17.42
CA PHE A 5 2.63 -4.22 -16.27
C PHE A 5 2.53 -3.40 -15.00
N TYR A 6 1.84 -3.93 -14.00
CA TYR A 6 1.89 -3.44 -12.64
C TYR A 6 3.23 -3.80 -12.01
N LEU A 7 3.97 -2.78 -11.59
CA LEU A 7 5.24 -2.91 -10.89
C LEU A 7 4.99 -3.17 -9.40
N ARG A 8 5.62 -4.23 -8.89
CA ARG A 8 5.59 -4.60 -7.48
C ARG A 8 7.01 -4.71 -6.93
N PRO A 9 7.22 -4.46 -5.63
CA PRO A 9 8.51 -4.69 -5.00
C PRO A 9 8.86 -6.18 -5.05
N ASP A 10 10.09 -6.49 -5.44
CA ASP A 10 10.63 -7.85 -5.33
C ASP A 10 11.18 -8.08 -3.93
N LYS A 11 10.40 -8.72 -3.06
CA LYS A 11 10.79 -8.93 -1.65
C LYS A 11 11.98 -9.89 -1.50
N ALA A 12 12.24 -10.74 -2.50
CA ALA A 12 13.39 -11.65 -2.48
C ALA A 12 14.72 -10.87 -2.41
N THR A 13 14.76 -9.65 -2.95
CA THR A 13 15.99 -8.85 -3.01
C THR A 13 16.33 -8.16 -1.70
N TRP A 14 15.41 -8.15 -0.72
CA TRP A 14 15.62 -7.49 0.58
C TRP A 14 16.74 -8.10 1.40
N ALA A 15 16.98 -9.41 1.26
CA ALA A 15 18.11 -10.07 1.90
C ALA A 15 19.46 -9.57 1.34
N THR A 16 19.49 -9.24 0.05
CA THR A 16 20.69 -8.81 -0.69
C THR A 16 20.97 -7.31 -0.53
N TYR A 17 19.91 -6.50 -0.62
CA TYR A 17 20.00 -5.04 -0.59
C TYR A 17 19.36 -4.50 0.69
N LYS A 18 20.22 -4.07 1.61
CA LYS A 18 19.81 -3.48 2.90
C LYS A 18 19.77 -1.94 2.83
N GLY A 19 19.47 -1.40 1.65
CA GLY A 19 19.36 0.04 1.43
C GLY A 19 18.03 0.53 1.96
N GLU A 20 18.08 1.48 2.87
CA GLU A 20 16.88 2.07 3.48
C GLU A 20 17.04 3.57 3.66
N PHE A 21 15.92 4.27 3.70
CA PHE A 21 15.87 5.69 4.02
C PHE A 21 14.68 5.99 4.92
N SER A 22 14.89 6.93 5.85
CA SER A 22 13.82 7.55 6.64
C SER A 22 13.76 9.00 6.20
N ALA A 23 12.95 9.28 5.18
CA ALA A 23 12.87 10.59 4.55
C ALA A 23 11.42 11.00 4.33
N ALA A 24 11.22 12.28 4.09
CA ALA A 24 9.96 12.84 3.66
C ALA A 24 10.21 13.81 2.48
N PRO A 25 9.22 14.01 1.61
CA PRO A 25 9.25 15.10 0.65
C PRO A 25 9.44 16.43 1.38
N LYS A 26 10.18 17.34 0.76
CA LYS A 26 10.51 18.64 1.34
C LYS A 26 9.28 19.51 1.58
N TRP A 27 8.28 19.39 0.70
CA TRP A 27 7.04 20.14 0.78
C TRP A 27 5.83 19.28 0.41
N GLY A 28 4.64 19.70 0.82
CA GLY A 28 3.38 19.08 0.41
C GLY A 28 2.16 19.98 0.59
N LEU A 29 1.13 19.74 -0.22
CA LEU A 29 -0.20 20.28 0.01
C LEU A 29 -0.79 19.65 1.28
N PRO A 30 -1.54 20.41 2.09
CA PRO A 30 -2.25 19.84 3.22
C PRO A 30 -3.27 18.81 2.76
N GLY A 31 -3.63 17.92 3.67
CA GLY A 31 -4.85 17.13 3.56
C GLY A 31 -6.08 18.04 3.58
N LEU A 32 -7.18 17.57 3.01
CA LEU A 32 -8.45 18.26 3.08
C LEU A 32 -9.19 17.84 4.34
N LYS A 33 -9.68 18.82 5.10
CA LYS A 33 -10.59 18.62 6.22
C LYS A 33 -12.04 18.83 5.79
N ASP A 34 -12.90 17.89 6.16
CA ASP A 34 -14.36 17.94 6.12
C ASP A 34 -14.90 18.62 4.86
N CYS A 35 -14.68 17.97 3.71
CA CYS A 35 -15.06 18.54 2.42
C CYS A 35 -16.53 18.98 2.43
N PRO A 36 -16.86 20.24 2.04
CA PRO A 36 -18.24 20.72 2.10
C PRO A 36 -19.17 20.02 1.10
N GLY A 37 -18.63 19.28 0.12
CA GLY A 37 -19.42 18.50 -0.83
C GLY A 37 -19.76 17.08 -0.36
N CYS A 38 -18.83 16.38 0.31
CA CYS A 38 -19.00 14.97 0.67
C CYS A 38 -18.72 14.64 2.14
N GLY A 39 -18.38 15.62 2.97
CA GLY A 39 -18.01 15.46 4.38
C GLY A 39 -16.66 14.80 4.65
N ALA A 40 -15.96 14.32 3.62
CA ALA A 40 -14.73 13.55 3.82
C ALA A 40 -13.53 14.43 4.18
N SER A 41 -12.79 14.00 5.20
CA SER A 41 -11.41 14.42 5.46
C SER A 41 -10.45 13.41 4.80
N TRP A 42 -9.51 13.87 3.96
CA TRP A 42 -8.64 12.95 3.20
C TRP A 42 -7.38 13.62 2.63
N SER A 43 -6.38 12.78 2.34
CA SER A 43 -5.23 13.08 1.50
C SER A 43 -5.04 11.96 0.48
N SER A 44 -4.37 12.27 -0.62
CA SER A 44 -3.97 11.30 -1.64
C SER A 44 -2.58 10.75 -1.36
N TRP A 45 -2.32 9.54 -1.85
CA TRP A 45 -0.98 8.96 -1.93
C TRP A 45 -0.60 8.72 -3.40
N GLY A 46 0.69 8.81 -3.73
CA GLY A 46 1.19 8.62 -5.09
C GLY A 46 1.24 9.88 -5.95
N ALA A 47 0.74 11.03 -5.50
CA ALA A 47 0.94 12.30 -6.20
C ALA A 47 2.24 12.97 -5.71
N HIS A 48 3.35 12.67 -6.37
CA HIS A 48 4.68 13.17 -6.00
C HIS A 48 5.35 13.85 -7.20
N TYR A 49 5.83 15.08 -6.99
CA TYR A 49 6.50 15.88 -7.99
C TYR A 49 7.86 16.36 -7.45
N PRO A 50 8.86 15.47 -7.37
CA PRO A 50 10.14 15.80 -6.77
C PRO A 50 10.93 16.86 -7.55
N ALA A 51 10.58 17.14 -8.80
CA ALA A 51 11.18 18.20 -9.61
C ALA A 51 10.61 19.59 -9.31
N VAL A 52 9.46 19.67 -8.63
CA VAL A 52 8.79 20.95 -8.37
C VAL A 52 9.43 21.62 -7.16
N ASP A 53 10.10 22.73 -7.41
CA ASP A 53 10.79 23.53 -6.40
C ASP A 53 9.89 24.67 -5.91
N LEU A 54 9.68 24.74 -4.59
CA LEU A 54 8.90 25.80 -3.94
C LEU A 54 9.80 26.83 -3.22
N SER A 55 11.12 26.73 -3.36
CA SER A 55 12.09 27.56 -2.62
C SER A 55 11.89 29.07 -2.79
N GLU A 56 11.48 29.51 -3.98
CA GLU A 56 11.23 30.91 -4.33
C GLU A 56 9.82 31.40 -3.96
N LEU A 57 8.95 30.52 -3.46
CA LEU A 57 7.60 30.91 -3.05
C LEU A 57 7.66 31.63 -1.67
N PRO A 58 7.12 32.85 -1.53
CA PRO A 58 7.10 33.54 -0.24
C PRO A 58 6.39 32.74 0.85
N GLU A 59 5.31 32.04 0.48
CA GLU A 59 4.49 31.19 1.34
C GLU A 59 5.06 29.78 1.54
N ARG A 60 6.30 29.47 1.11
CA ARG A 60 6.84 28.09 1.14
C ARG A 60 6.71 27.37 2.49
N HIS A 61 6.77 28.11 3.60
CA HIS A 61 6.65 27.56 4.96
C HIS A 61 5.29 26.90 5.20
N GLU A 62 4.26 27.32 4.47
CA GLU A 62 2.93 26.71 4.49
C GLU A 62 2.89 25.31 3.88
N PHE A 63 3.97 24.83 3.28
CA PHE A 63 4.04 23.50 2.68
C PHE A 63 5.01 22.56 3.40
N GLU A 64 5.69 23.03 4.46
CA GLU A 64 6.72 22.25 5.17
C GLU A 64 6.12 21.30 6.22
N GLU A 65 4.97 21.65 6.79
CA GLU A 65 4.30 20.86 7.85
C GLU A 65 3.02 20.17 7.32
N ALA A 66 2.97 18.84 7.51
CA ALA A 66 1.80 18.04 7.19
C ALA A 66 0.63 18.38 8.12
N ARG A 67 -0.46 18.87 7.55
CA ARG A 67 -1.68 19.24 8.28
C ARG A 67 -2.92 19.05 7.42
N GLN A 68 -4.09 19.25 8.02
CA GLN A 68 -5.36 19.29 7.31
C GLN A 68 -5.93 20.70 7.32
N GLU A 69 -6.46 21.15 6.19
CA GLU A 69 -7.03 22.48 6.03
C GLU A 69 -8.47 22.42 5.49
N PRO A 70 -9.34 23.40 5.83
CA PRO A 70 -10.66 23.49 5.23
C PRO A 70 -10.54 23.75 3.71
N PHE A 71 -11.60 23.41 2.97
CA PHE A 71 -11.57 23.42 1.50
C PHE A 71 -11.09 24.73 0.87
N HIS A 72 -11.52 25.89 1.37
CA HIS A 72 -11.13 27.18 0.81
C HIS A 72 -9.62 27.44 0.94
N GLU A 73 -9.04 27.02 2.06
CA GLU A 73 -7.63 27.21 2.35
C GLU A 73 -6.77 26.21 1.56
N PHE A 74 -7.20 24.95 1.47
CA PHE A 74 -6.59 23.98 0.55
C PHE A 74 -6.57 24.50 -0.90
N VAL A 75 -7.68 25.08 -1.39
CA VAL A 75 -7.74 25.64 -2.75
C VAL A 75 -6.75 26.81 -2.89
N ARG A 76 -6.70 27.74 -1.94
CA ARG A 76 -5.74 28.87 -1.96
C ARG A 76 -4.30 28.35 -2.11
N LEU A 77 -3.89 27.41 -1.26
CA LEU A 77 -2.54 26.82 -1.27
C LEU A 77 -2.26 26.05 -2.57
N ARG A 78 -3.24 25.29 -3.08
CA ARG A 78 -3.12 24.58 -4.36
C ARG A 78 -2.90 25.53 -5.54
N GLU A 79 -3.57 26.67 -5.56
CA GLU A 79 -3.42 27.63 -6.66
C GLU A 79 -2.07 28.38 -6.61
N LEU A 80 -1.43 28.52 -5.44
CA LEU A 80 -0.06 29.05 -5.34
C LEU A 80 0.98 28.14 -6.02
N VAL A 81 0.83 26.83 -5.88
CA VAL A 81 1.78 25.84 -6.44
C VAL A 81 1.48 25.46 -7.89
N ARG A 82 0.24 25.68 -8.36
CA ARG A 82 -0.20 25.27 -9.71
C ARG A 82 0.71 25.78 -10.85
N PRO A 83 1.21 27.03 -10.84
CA PRO A 83 2.11 27.53 -11.89
C PRO A 83 3.48 26.84 -11.91
N LEU A 84 3.89 26.22 -10.80
CA LEU A 84 5.18 25.56 -10.64
C LEU A 84 5.11 24.06 -10.97
N ALA A 85 3.93 23.46 -10.89
CA ALA A 85 3.69 22.05 -11.21
C ALA A 85 3.59 21.79 -12.72
N PRO A 86 3.79 20.54 -13.19
CA PRO A 86 3.58 20.19 -14.58
C PRO A 86 2.16 20.57 -15.07
N PRO A 87 2.02 21.09 -16.30
CA PRO A 87 0.72 21.49 -16.85
C PRO A 87 -0.31 20.36 -16.79
N GLY A 88 -1.54 20.69 -16.37
CA GLY A 88 -2.63 19.72 -16.25
C GLY A 88 -2.59 18.83 -15.01
N SER A 89 -1.60 19.01 -14.12
CA SER A 89 -1.55 18.30 -12.83
C SER A 89 -2.81 18.58 -12.00
N LYS A 90 -3.44 17.51 -11.49
CA LYS A 90 -4.67 17.61 -10.68
C LYS A 90 -4.42 18.20 -9.29
N LEU A 91 -3.23 17.96 -8.73
CA LEU A 91 -2.81 18.42 -7.39
C LEU A 91 -3.86 18.13 -6.30
N PRO A 92 -4.23 16.86 -6.07
CA PRO A 92 -5.12 16.49 -4.98
C PRO A 92 -4.54 16.85 -3.59
N PRO A 93 -5.36 16.87 -2.52
CA PRO A 93 -4.88 16.98 -1.15
C PRO A 93 -3.75 15.99 -0.86
N GLY A 94 -2.73 16.40 -0.09
CA GLY A 94 -1.55 15.57 0.19
C GLY A 94 -0.55 15.39 -0.98
N THR A 95 -0.68 16.13 -2.08
CA THR A 95 0.34 16.13 -3.14
C THR A 95 1.67 16.62 -2.60
N ASN A 96 2.76 15.92 -2.90
CA ASN A 96 4.09 16.24 -2.40
C ASN A 96 5.00 16.84 -3.49
N PHE A 97 5.92 17.71 -3.07
CA PHE A 97 6.86 18.43 -3.94
C PHE A 97 8.28 18.44 -3.38
N GLY A 98 9.22 18.71 -4.27
CA GLY A 98 10.63 18.79 -3.95
C GLY A 98 11.25 17.43 -3.59
N PRO A 99 12.58 17.40 -3.41
CA PRO A 99 13.31 16.16 -3.20
C PRO A 99 12.98 15.52 -1.86
N LEU A 100 13.16 14.19 -1.77
CA LEU A 100 13.23 13.52 -0.47
C LEU A 100 14.39 14.04 0.38
N VAL A 101 14.08 14.40 1.62
CA VAL A 101 15.02 14.90 2.63
C VAL A 101 15.02 13.94 3.82
N GLY A 102 16.20 13.43 4.21
CA GLY A 102 16.31 12.59 5.40
C GLY A 102 17.56 11.72 5.43
N PRO A 103 17.80 10.99 6.54
CA PRO A 103 18.85 9.98 6.59
C PRO A 103 18.59 8.80 5.64
N ALA A 104 19.67 8.29 5.04
CA ALA A 104 19.69 7.05 4.27
C ALA A 104 20.93 6.22 4.63
N SER A 105 20.80 4.90 4.53
CA SER A 105 21.88 3.97 4.87
C SER A 105 21.82 2.68 4.05
N GLY A 106 22.92 1.93 4.08
CA GLY A 106 22.99 0.61 3.48
C GLY A 106 23.18 0.59 1.96
N ARG A 107 23.03 -0.59 1.37
CA ARG A 107 23.26 -0.85 -0.05
C ARG A 107 21.95 -0.88 -0.81
N PHE A 108 21.69 0.18 -1.57
CA PHE A 108 20.51 0.30 -2.40
C PHE A 108 20.54 -0.65 -3.61
N ALA A 109 19.39 -1.25 -3.89
CA ALA A 109 19.13 -1.95 -5.14
C ALA A 109 19.08 -0.95 -6.32
N PRO A 110 19.15 -1.40 -7.59
CA PRO A 110 18.94 -0.54 -8.75
C PRO A 110 17.69 0.33 -8.63
N PHE A 111 16.60 -0.27 -8.11
CA PHE A 111 15.37 0.40 -7.71
C PHE A 111 15.07 0.16 -6.23
N SER A 112 14.55 1.16 -5.53
CA SER A 112 14.12 1.04 -4.13
C SER A 112 12.93 1.96 -3.87
N GLY A 113 12.17 1.73 -2.78
CA GLY A 113 11.05 2.60 -2.41
C GLY A 113 9.75 2.37 -3.19
N LEU A 114 9.60 1.22 -3.88
CA LEU A 114 8.32 0.84 -4.50
C LEU A 114 7.19 0.70 -3.47
N GLU A 115 7.49 0.17 -2.29
CA GLU A 115 6.55 0.00 -1.16
C GLU A 115 5.96 1.33 -0.69
N SER A 116 6.80 2.38 -0.58
CA SER A 116 6.40 3.70 -0.08
C SER A 116 5.85 4.63 -1.18
N CYS A 117 5.88 4.19 -2.44
CA CYS A 117 5.68 5.03 -3.63
C CYS A 117 6.72 6.14 -3.84
N TRP A 118 7.78 6.22 -3.03
CA TRP A 118 8.90 7.14 -3.25
C TRP A 118 10.04 6.39 -3.94
N ILE A 119 9.89 6.18 -5.24
CA ILE A 119 10.84 5.35 -5.99
C ILE A 119 12.14 6.11 -6.18
N VAL A 120 13.21 5.56 -5.59
CA VAL A 120 14.57 5.98 -5.84
C VAL A 120 15.28 4.98 -6.73
N VAL A 121 16.07 5.49 -7.66
CA VAL A 121 16.85 4.73 -8.63
C VAL A 121 18.31 5.18 -8.54
N ARG A 122 19.24 4.23 -8.69
CA ARG A 122 20.65 4.60 -8.82
C ARG A 122 20.90 5.35 -10.13
N ARG A 123 21.80 6.32 -10.12
CA ARG A 123 22.17 7.10 -11.32
C ARG A 123 22.53 6.23 -12.52
N ASP A 124 23.38 5.23 -12.33
CA ASP A 124 23.81 4.34 -13.42
C ASP A 124 22.67 3.52 -14.03
N THR A 125 21.71 3.12 -13.19
CA THR A 125 20.48 2.45 -13.62
C THR A 125 19.58 3.40 -14.40
N PHE A 126 19.39 4.63 -13.90
CA PHE A 126 18.64 5.68 -14.58
C PHE A 126 19.21 6.00 -15.98
N ASP A 127 20.52 6.23 -16.06
CA ASP A 127 21.21 6.57 -17.31
C ASP A 127 21.09 5.41 -18.32
N SER A 128 21.13 4.16 -17.83
CA SER A 128 20.96 2.98 -18.67
C SER A 128 19.53 2.82 -19.19
N LEU A 129 18.51 3.14 -18.39
CA LEU A 129 17.10 3.17 -18.85
C LEU A 129 16.90 4.23 -19.93
N GLN A 130 17.49 5.41 -19.78
CA GLN A 130 17.44 6.45 -20.81
C GLN A 130 18.15 5.99 -22.09
N ALA A 131 19.34 5.37 -21.97
CA ALA A 131 20.07 4.84 -23.12
C ALA A 131 19.31 3.71 -23.83
N ALA A 132 18.53 2.91 -23.10
CA ALA A 132 17.62 1.90 -23.65
C ALA A 132 16.36 2.48 -24.32
N GLY A 133 16.17 3.81 -24.29
CA GLY A 133 15.08 4.48 -24.97
C GLY A 133 13.74 4.43 -24.23
N VAL A 134 13.76 4.26 -22.90
CA VAL A 134 12.59 4.44 -22.02
C VAL A 134 12.13 5.91 -22.11
N ARG A 135 10.87 6.11 -22.47
CA ARG A 135 10.28 7.43 -22.72
C ARG A 135 9.71 8.03 -21.43
N GLY A 136 9.75 9.36 -21.36
CA GLY A 136 9.13 10.12 -20.27
C GLY A 136 9.83 9.99 -18.91
N LEU A 137 11.03 9.40 -18.85
CA LEU A 137 11.74 9.17 -17.61
C LEU A 137 12.35 10.47 -17.06
N LEU A 138 11.89 10.89 -15.87
CA LEU A 138 12.37 12.06 -15.15
C LEU A 138 12.92 11.66 -13.79
N GLY A 139 14.14 12.10 -13.48
CA GLY A 139 14.84 11.80 -12.23
C GLY A 139 15.31 13.08 -11.55
N CYS A 140 15.06 13.18 -10.25
CA CYS A 140 15.37 14.34 -9.43
C CYS A 140 16.39 13.97 -8.37
N LYS A 141 17.39 14.82 -8.17
CA LYS A 141 18.41 14.56 -7.15
C LYS A 141 17.76 14.59 -5.76
N THR A 142 18.02 13.57 -4.95
CA THR A 142 17.57 13.53 -3.56
C THR A 142 18.45 14.40 -2.64
N GLU A 143 17.92 14.80 -1.49
CA GLU A 143 18.66 15.44 -0.38
C GLU A 143 18.93 14.43 0.75
N LEU A 144 19.04 13.14 0.41
CA LEU A 144 19.33 12.08 1.35
C LEU A 144 20.74 12.19 1.93
N LYS A 145 20.84 12.05 3.26
CA LYS A 145 22.09 12.16 4.00
C LYS A 145 22.61 10.79 4.38
N PHE A 146 23.81 10.48 3.91
CA PHE A 146 24.47 9.22 4.16
C PHE A 146 25.62 9.38 5.17
N ARG A 147 25.83 8.36 6.00
CA ARG A 147 27.00 8.28 6.89
C ARG A 147 28.22 7.60 6.23
N GLN A 148 28.01 6.87 5.14
CA GLN A 148 29.08 6.14 4.46
C GLN A 148 29.98 7.06 3.62
N LYS A 149 31.26 6.70 3.51
CA LYS A 149 32.28 7.50 2.81
C LYS A 149 32.01 7.70 1.32
N THR A 150 31.42 6.69 0.68
CA THR A 150 31.07 6.71 -0.75
C THR A 150 29.58 6.42 -0.89
N PRO A 151 28.70 7.44 -0.75
CA PRO A 151 27.27 7.25 -0.93
C PRO A 151 26.93 6.96 -2.40
N PRO A 152 25.90 6.13 -2.69
CA PRO A 152 25.38 6.02 -4.05
C PRO A 152 24.76 7.35 -4.49
N ASP A 153 24.83 7.65 -5.79
CA ASP A 153 24.04 8.73 -6.38
C ASP A 153 22.62 8.20 -6.64
N LEU A 154 21.64 8.70 -5.88
CA LEU A 154 20.24 8.30 -5.95
C LEU A 154 19.38 9.44 -6.49
N LEU A 155 18.55 9.09 -7.46
CA LEU A 155 17.54 9.95 -8.04
C LEU A 155 16.16 9.46 -7.62
N GLU A 156 15.28 10.37 -7.25
CA GLU A 156 13.86 10.08 -7.10
C GLU A 156 13.17 10.21 -8.46
N LEU A 157 12.34 9.23 -8.84
CA LEU A 157 11.59 9.28 -10.08
C LEU A 157 10.34 10.14 -9.93
N GLN A 158 10.18 11.13 -10.81
CA GLN A 158 8.89 11.80 -10.98
C GLN A 158 8.01 10.95 -11.89
N ILE A 159 7.00 10.31 -11.30
CA ILE A 159 6.07 9.43 -12.01
C ILE A 159 4.67 10.03 -11.90
N GLU A 160 4.18 10.61 -12.99
CA GLU A 160 2.94 11.37 -13.00
C GLU A 160 1.69 10.45 -13.00
N PRO A 161 0.60 10.84 -12.31
CA PRO A 161 -0.68 10.15 -12.39
C PRO A 161 -1.34 10.30 -13.78
N ARG A 162 -1.36 9.22 -14.56
CA ARG A 162 -1.88 9.11 -15.93
C ARG A 162 -2.62 7.77 -16.10
N GLY A 163 -3.45 7.62 -17.13
CA GLY A 163 -4.29 6.42 -17.23
C GLY A 163 -5.31 6.29 -16.10
N LEU A 164 -6.22 5.33 -16.23
CA LEU A 164 -7.29 5.06 -15.29
C LEU A 164 -7.53 3.55 -15.18
N LEU A 165 -7.98 3.10 -14.01
CA LEU A 165 -8.66 1.82 -13.89
C LEU A 165 -10.00 1.86 -14.64
N HIS A 166 -10.30 0.80 -15.38
CA HIS A 166 -11.53 0.64 -16.13
C HIS A 166 -12.74 0.43 -15.21
N ARG A 167 -13.93 0.87 -15.63
CA ARG A 167 -15.16 0.81 -14.80
C ARG A 167 -15.50 -0.62 -14.36
N ASP A 168 -15.22 -1.60 -15.21
CA ASP A 168 -15.55 -3.02 -14.99
C ASP A 168 -14.83 -3.66 -13.80
N CYS A 169 -13.68 -3.13 -13.37
CA CYS A 169 -12.99 -3.64 -12.17
C CYS A 169 -13.35 -2.86 -10.90
N LEU A 170 -14.21 -1.83 -11.00
CA LEU A 170 -14.62 -1.01 -9.87
C LEU A 170 -15.98 -1.48 -9.32
N PRO A 171 -16.27 -1.27 -8.02
CA PRO A 171 -17.56 -1.65 -7.44
C PRO A 171 -18.75 -1.10 -8.23
N PRO A 172 -19.78 -1.91 -8.55
CA PRO A 172 -20.87 -1.50 -9.44
C PRO A 172 -21.68 -0.32 -8.88
N ASP A 173 -21.74 -0.20 -7.56
CA ASP A 173 -22.38 0.87 -6.78
C ASP A 173 -21.45 2.06 -6.47
N LEU A 174 -20.21 2.03 -6.96
CA LEU A 174 -19.25 3.11 -6.74
C LEU A 174 -19.82 4.46 -7.18
N ALA A 175 -20.02 5.34 -6.21
CA ALA A 175 -20.45 6.71 -6.45
C ALA A 175 -19.47 7.45 -7.38
N PRO A 176 -19.96 8.41 -8.18
CA PRO A 176 -19.08 9.28 -8.96
C PRO A 176 -18.15 10.08 -8.01
N PRO A 177 -17.00 10.56 -8.51
CA PRO A 177 -16.13 11.44 -7.73
C PRO A 177 -16.89 12.66 -7.21
N CYS A 178 -16.57 13.10 -5.99
CA CYS A 178 -17.15 14.31 -5.41
C CYS A 178 -16.90 15.51 -6.33
N THR A 179 -17.96 16.25 -6.70
CA THR A 179 -17.85 17.42 -7.59
C THR A 179 -17.06 18.57 -6.97
N THR A 180 -16.88 18.58 -5.65
CA THR A 180 -16.15 19.62 -4.91
C THR A 180 -14.67 19.29 -4.77
N CYS A 181 -14.32 18.13 -4.21
CA CYS A 181 -12.92 17.78 -3.94
C CYS A 181 -12.33 16.73 -4.89
N GLY A 182 -13.13 16.11 -5.75
CA GLY A 182 -12.70 15.05 -6.67
C GLY A 182 -12.45 13.70 -6.00
N ARG A 183 -12.66 13.56 -4.68
CA ARG A 183 -12.47 12.28 -3.98
C ARG A 183 -13.42 11.22 -4.55
N GLN A 184 -12.86 10.07 -4.86
CA GLN A 184 -13.58 8.82 -5.10
C GLN A 184 -12.90 7.74 -4.27
N GLY A 185 -13.56 7.27 -3.22
CA GLY A 185 -13.00 6.28 -2.31
C GLY A 185 -13.36 4.88 -2.76
N PHE A 186 -12.36 4.06 -3.06
CA PHE A 186 -12.49 2.63 -3.29
C PHE A 186 -11.17 1.94 -2.95
N THR A 187 -11.18 0.63 -2.76
CA THR A 187 -9.99 -0.20 -2.55
C THR A 187 -9.43 -0.67 -3.88
N LEU A 188 -8.12 -0.97 -3.94
CA LEU A 188 -7.54 -1.54 -5.14
C LEU A 188 -8.26 -2.87 -5.46
N PRO A 189 -8.79 -3.06 -6.68
CA PRO A 189 -9.37 -4.34 -7.06
C PRO A 189 -8.29 -5.44 -7.11
N ASP A 190 -8.66 -6.69 -6.78
CA ASP A 190 -7.75 -7.84 -6.86
C ASP A 190 -7.23 -8.08 -8.29
N ASP A 191 -8.11 -7.83 -9.26
CA ASP A 191 -7.85 -7.92 -10.70
C ASP A 191 -8.06 -6.56 -11.37
N PRO A 192 -7.06 -5.65 -11.26
CA PRO A 192 -7.16 -4.33 -11.86
C PRO A 192 -7.10 -4.43 -13.39
N ILE A 193 -7.96 -3.65 -14.05
CA ILE A 193 -8.06 -3.56 -15.50
C ILE A 193 -7.79 -2.10 -15.88
N LEU A 194 -6.99 -1.86 -16.92
CA LEU A 194 -6.69 -0.52 -17.42
C LEU A 194 -7.70 -0.07 -18.49
N ASP A 195 -8.10 1.21 -18.44
CA ASP A 195 -8.96 1.85 -19.46
C ASP A 195 -8.09 2.32 -20.64
N GLU A 196 -8.23 1.66 -21.80
CA GLU A 196 -7.40 1.87 -22.99
C GLU A 196 -7.36 3.33 -23.43
N ALA A 197 -8.52 3.99 -23.46
CA ALA A 197 -8.66 5.36 -23.96
C ALA A 197 -7.94 6.40 -23.08
N SER A 198 -7.56 6.02 -21.86
CA SER A 198 -6.87 6.89 -20.91
C SER A 198 -5.35 6.74 -20.90
N LEU A 199 -4.82 5.70 -21.56
CA LEU A 199 -3.41 5.33 -21.43
C LEU A 199 -2.49 6.33 -22.14
N PRO A 200 -1.39 6.75 -21.47
CA PRO A 200 -0.44 7.66 -22.09
C PRO A 200 0.35 6.95 -23.20
N THR A 201 0.69 7.69 -24.25
CA THR A 201 1.51 7.19 -25.38
C THR A 201 2.92 7.76 -25.39
N ASP A 202 3.19 8.73 -24.51
CA ASP A 202 4.41 9.56 -24.42
C ASP A 202 5.36 9.16 -23.28
N THR A 203 4.91 8.31 -22.35
CA THR A 203 5.74 7.77 -21.26
C THR A 203 5.63 6.24 -21.18
N ASP A 204 6.70 5.61 -20.74
CA ASP A 204 6.76 4.17 -20.49
C ASP A 204 6.59 3.80 -19.01
N LEU A 205 6.48 4.80 -18.12
CA LEU A 205 6.29 4.63 -16.69
C LEU A 205 5.32 5.70 -16.16
N PHE A 206 4.23 5.30 -15.50
CA PHE A 206 3.23 6.21 -14.96
C PHE A 206 2.49 5.62 -13.76
N ARG A 207 1.77 6.45 -13.01
CA ARG A 207 0.86 6.00 -11.93
C ARG A 207 -0.56 6.03 -12.41
N VAL A 208 -1.41 5.11 -11.95
CA VAL A 208 -2.82 5.15 -12.34
C VAL A 208 -3.54 6.35 -11.72
N GLY A 209 -4.17 7.19 -12.55
CA GLY A 209 -4.68 8.50 -12.15
C GLY A 209 -5.83 8.49 -11.14
N ASN A 210 -6.61 7.41 -11.07
CA ASN A 210 -7.64 7.19 -10.04
C ASN A 210 -7.19 6.25 -8.92
N PHE A 211 -5.93 5.78 -8.94
CA PHE A 211 -5.34 4.97 -7.87
C PHE A 211 -3.81 5.09 -7.87
N GLY A 212 -3.29 6.21 -7.32
CA GLY A 212 -1.89 6.64 -7.50
C GLY A 212 -0.80 5.71 -6.94
N THR A 213 -1.17 4.70 -6.15
CA THR A 213 -0.24 3.70 -5.63
C THR A 213 0.01 2.54 -6.61
N VAL A 214 -0.78 2.44 -7.68
CA VAL A 214 -0.53 1.49 -8.78
C VAL A 214 0.39 2.16 -9.79
N ILE A 215 1.54 1.52 -10.02
CA ILE A 215 2.59 2.02 -10.91
C ILE A 215 2.67 1.08 -12.10
N ILE A 216 2.56 1.63 -13.30
CA ILE A 216 2.49 0.90 -14.55
C ILE A 216 3.73 1.18 -15.38
N GLY A 217 4.35 0.10 -15.87
CA GLY A 217 5.39 0.12 -16.90
C GLY A 217 4.86 -0.48 -18.19
N THR A 218 5.34 -0.01 -19.34
CA THR A 218 5.09 -0.66 -20.64
C THR A 218 6.00 -1.87 -20.84
N ASP A 219 5.73 -2.66 -21.88
CA ASP A 219 6.66 -3.69 -22.40
C ASP A 219 8.07 -3.14 -22.62
N ARG A 220 8.21 -1.94 -23.20
CA ARG A 220 9.52 -1.32 -23.38
C ARG A 220 10.25 -1.09 -22.05
N PHE A 221 9.55 -0.61 -21.02
CA PHE A 221 10.16 -0.42 -19.70
C PHE A 221 10.58 -1.76 -19.10
N LYS A 222 9.69 -2.77 -19.16
CA LYS A 222 9.98 -4.12 -18.68
C LYS A 222 11.20 -4.73 -19.38
N ASP A 223 11.24 -4.68 -20.71
CA ASP A 223 12.33 -5.23 -21.50
C ASP A 223 13.65 -4.55 -21.18
N ALA A 224 13.66 -3.22 -20.97
CA ALA A 224 14.85 -2.48 -20.56
C ALA A 224 15.34 -2.94 -19.17
N VAL A 225 14.43 -3.15 -18.22
CA VAL A 225 14.76 -3.62 -16.87
C VAL A 225 15.34 -5.03 -16.89
N GLU A 226 14.73 -5.94 -17.65
CA GLU A 226 15.20 -7.33 -17.76
C GLU A 226 16.53 -7.44 -18.51
N GLN A 227 16.72 -6.69 -19.60
CA GLN A 227 18.00 -6.65 -20.33
C GLN A 227 19.13 -6.07 -19.49
N GLY A 228 18.83 -5.09 -18.64
CA GLY A 228 19.77 -4.51 -17.68
C GLY A 228 20.12 -5.45 -16.52
N GLY A 229 19.37 -6.55 -16.33
CA GLY A 229 19.52 -7.45 -15.20
C GLY A 229 19.27 -6.77 -13.85
N TRP A 230 18.40 -5.75 -13.82
CA TRP A 230 18.16 -4.97 -12.61
C TRP A 230 17.08 -5.61 -11.75
N GLU A 231 17.48 -5.99 -10.54
CA GLU A 231 16.60 -6.58 -9.52
C GLU A 231 15.80 -5.50 -8.76
N GLY A 232 14.78 -5.95 -8.01
CA GLY A 232 14.00 -5.11 -7.08
C GLY A 232 12.59 -4.79 -7.56
N ILE A 233 12.21 -5.23 -8.76
CA ILE A 233 10.89 -5.04 -9.35
C ILE A 233 10.37 -6.37 -9.90
N GLN A 234 9.12 -6.69 -9.56
CA GLN A 234 8.32 -7.73 -10.21
C GLN A 234 7.29 -7.10 -11.12
N PHE A 235 6.96 -7.80 -12.21
CA PHE A 235 6.00 -7.35 -13.22
C PHE A 235 4.79 -8.28 -13.26
N ARG A 236 3.60 -7.74 -12.99
CA ARG A 236 2.31 -8.42 -13.25
C ARG A 236 1.66 -7.77 -14.46
N GLU A 237 1.51 -8.51 -15.56
CA GLU A 237 0.76 -8.00 -16.71
C GLU A 237 -0.70 -7.71 -16.33
N LEU A 238 -1.23 -6.56 -16.79
CA LEU A 238 -2.61 -6.19 -16.58
C LEU A 238 -3.40 -6.20 -17.89
N PRO A 239 -4.67 -6.66 -17.87
CA PRO A 239 -5.56 -6.53 -19.01
C PRO A 239 -5.92 -5.06 -19.29
N VAL A 240 -6.14 -4.76 -20.57
CA VAL A 240 -6.59 -3.45 -21.07
C VAL A 240 -7.97 -3.62 -21.73
N ARG A 241 -8.90 -2.70 -21.49
CA ARG A 241 -10.23 -2.70 -22.10
C ARG A 241 -10.60 -1.35 -22.69
N ASP A 242 -11.22 -1.40 -23.87
CA ASP A 242 -11.88 -0.26 -24.51
C ASP A 242 -13.33 -0.13 -24.03
N ARG A 243 -13.80 1.12 -23.87
CA ARG A 243 -15.20 1.46 -23.57
C ARG A 243 -16.18 1.02 -24.65
N ALA A 244 -15.73 0.82 -25.90
CA ALA A 244 -16.61 0.54 -27.04
C ALA A 244 -17.27 -0.86 -27.04
N HIS A 245 -16.82 -1.81 -26.22
CA HIS A 245 -17.40 -3.17 -26.15
C HIS A 245 -18.55 -3.30 -25.14
N GLY A 246 -19.23 -2.19 -24.83
CA GLY A 246 -20.35 -2.13 -23.89
C GLY A 246 -21.74 -2.22 -24.53
N HIS A 247 -21.94 -2.98 -25.60
CA HIS A 247 -23.30 -3.30 -26.11
C HIS A 247 -23.37 -4.66 -26.80
N GLU A 248 -22.87 -5.69 -26.13
CA GLU A 248 -23.38 -7.05 -26.37
C GLU A 248 -23.64 -7.64 -24.99
N ARG A 249 -24.85 -8.16 -24.77
CA ARG A 249 -25.18 -8.93 -23.57
C ARG A 249 -24.28 -10.17 -23.57
N ALA A 250 -23.08 -10.04 -23.04
CA ALA A 250 -22.21 -11.17 -22.76
C ALA A 250 -22.90 -11.97 -21.65
N ALA A 251 -23.31 -13.18 -22.03
CA ALA A 251 -23.81 -14.19 -21.12
C ALA A 251 -22.87 -14.32 -19.91
N ALA A 252 -23.47 -14.54 -18.74
CA ALA A 252 -22.75 -14.78 -17.50
C ALA A 252 -21.58 -15.74 -17.74
N PRO A 253 -20.36 -15.42 -17.27
CA PRO A 253 -19.26 -16.36 -17.35
C PRO A 253 -19.64 -17.63 -16.58
N PRO A 254 -19.19 -18.81 -17.02
CA PRO A 254 -19.44 -20.04 -16.29
C PRO A 254 -18.89 -19.88 -14.89
N ARG A 255 -19.73 -20.14 -13.88
CA ARG A 255 -19.33 -20.20 -12.47
C ARG A 255 -18.08 -21.06 -12.38
N LEU A 256 -16.93 -20.43 -12.13
CA LEU A 256 -15.76 -21.12 -11.63
C LEU A 256 -16.20 -21.83 -10.36
N ALA A 257 -16.10 -23.15 -10.39
CA ALA A 257 -16.45 -23.99 -9.27
C ALA A 257 -15.71 -23.46 -8.03
N ALA A 258 -16.47 -23.22 -6.97
CA ALA A 258 -15.93 -22.93 -5.66
C ALA A 258 -14.79 -23.91 -5.37
N VAL A 259 -13.59 -23.37 -5.19
CA VAL A 259 -12.54 -24.09 -4.48
C VAL A 259 -13.15 -24.39 -3.11
N LYS A 260 -13.48 -25.67 -2.91
CA LYS A 260 -13.92 -26.18 -1.62
C LYS A 260 -12.81 -25.85 -0.63
N THR A 261 -13.04 -24.85 0.20
CA THR A 261 -12.35 -24.71 1.47
C THR A 261 -12.59 -26.00 2.24
N GLY A 262 -11.54 -26.79 2.36
CA GLY A 262 -11.56 -28.01 3.17
C GLY A 262 -11.86 -27.63 4.61
N GLN A 263 -12.96 -28.20 5.11
CA GLN A 263 -13.36 -28.30 6.51
C GLN A 263 -13.67 -26.98 7.22
N SER A 264 -14.92 -26.54 7.03
CA SER A 264 -15.70 -25.78 8.01
C SER A 264 -15.70 -26.50 9.37
N ALA A 265 -15.26 -25.81 10.42
CA ALA A 265 -15.66 -26.15 11.79
C ALA A 265 -17.21 -26.19 11.86
N PRO A 266 -17.81 -27.13 12.60
CA PRO A 266 -19.26 -27.31 12.57
C PRO A 266 -19.95 -26.16 13.31
N GLY A 267 -20.71 -25.33 12.58
CA GLY A 267 -21.70 -24.43 13.17
C GLY A 267 -21.53 -22.93 12.98
N LYS A 268 -20.69 -22.42 12.07
CA LYS A 268 -20.70 -20.97 11.76
C LYS A 268 -21.94 -20.61 10.94
N VAL A 269 -22.89 -19.95 11.59
CA VAL A 269 -24.01 -19.24 10.95
C VAL A 269 -23.42 -18.13 10.07
N GLU A 270 -23.73 -18.12 8.77
CA GLU A 270 -23.31 -17.04 7.88
C GLU A 270 -23.97 -15.73 8.30
N MET A 271 -23.16 -14.72 8.60
CA MET A 271 -23.59 -13.38 9.00
C MET A 271 -24.07 -12.62 7.76
N GLY A 272 -25.28 -12.06 7.82
CA GLY A 272 -25.82 -11.24 6.71
C GLY A 272 -25.04 -9.94 6.53
N GLU A 273 -25.06 -9.37 5.33
CA GLU A 273 -24.33 -8.14 4.98
C GLU A 273 -24.70 -6.95 5.87
N GLU A 274 -25.99 -6.76 6.17
CA GLU A 274 -26.46 -5.70 7.08
C GLU A 274 -25.96 -5.93 8.53
N GLU A 275 -25.94 -7.17 8.99
CA GLU A 275 -25.42 -7.53 10.32
C GLU A 275 -23.91 -7.30 10.40
N PHE A 276 -23.18 -7.60 9.33
CA PHE A 276 -21.75 -7.34 9.20
C PHE A 276 -21.45 -5.84 9.31
N VAL A 277 -22.13 -5.00 8.52
CA VAL A 277 -21.96 -3.54 8.53
C VAL A 277 -22.29 -2.96 9.91
N GLN A 278 -23.37 -3.42 10.53
CA GLN A 278 -23.75 -2.99 11.88
C GLN A 278 -22.67 -3.31 12.91
N LYS A 279 -22.12 -4.54 12.90
CA LYS A 279 -21.04 -4.92 13.83
C LYS A 279 -19.75 -4.15 13.59
N VAL A 280 -19.39 -3.87 12.34
CA VAL A 280 -18.24 -3.01 12.01
C VAL A 280 -18.44 -1.61 12.59
N ALA A 281 -19.63 -1.02 12.44
CA ALA A 281 -19.95 0.30 12.99
C ALA A 281 -19.88 0.32 14.53
N GLU A 282 -20.39 -0.71 15.20
CA GLU A 282 -20.30 -0.84 16.66
C GLU A 282 -18.85 -0.97 17.15
N ARG A 283 -18.02 -1.75 16.46
CA ARG A 283 -16.60 -1.88 16.79
C ARG A 283 -15.84 -0.57 16.54
N LEU A 284 -16.12 0.14 15.45
CA LEU A 284 -15.55 1.47 15.20
C LEU A 284 -15.83 2.47 16.34
N GLN A 285 -17.03 2.41 16.95
CA GLN A 285 -17.39 3.28 18.07
C GLN A 285 -16.65 2.94 19.37
N ARG A 286 -16.32 1.67 19.59
CA ARG A 286 -15.62 1.18 20.79
C ARG A 286 -14.10 1.22 20.66
N MET A 287 -13.59 1.42 19.44
CA MET A 287 -12.17 1.41 19.16
C MET A 287 -11.46 2.50 19.99
N PRO A 288 -10.49 2.13 20.86
CA PRO A 288 -9.70 3.10 21.59
C PRO A 288 -9.00 4.06 20.61
N LYS A 289 -8.99 5.37 20.91
CA LYS A 289 -8.32 6.37 20.06
C LYS A 289 -6.79 6.13 20.00
N ASP A 290 -6.25 5.50 21.03
CA ASP A 290 -4.84 5.17 21.19
C ASP A 290 -4.69 3.64 21.24
N ILE A 291 -4.57 2.99 20.08
CA ILE A 291 -4.36 1.53 20.03
C ILE A 291 -2.86 1.23 20.18
N ALA A 292 -2.40 1.35 21.41
CA ALA A 292 -1.31 0.63 22.07
C ALA A 292 -1.10 1.34 23.42
N PRO A 293 -1.54 0.77 24.56
CA PRO A 293 -1.41 1.40 25.88
C PRO A 293 0.02 1.80 26.25
N THR A 294 1.03 1.26 25.54
CA THR A 294 2.46 1.40 25.81
C THR A 294 3.27 1.99 24.67
N GLY A 295 2.66 2.29 23.50
CA GLY A 295 3.40 2.73 22.30
C GLY A 295 4.22 1.64 21.60
N GLU A 296 4.19 0.40 22.09
CA GLU A 296 4.78 -0.77 21.41
C GLU A 296 3.72 -1.51 20.57
N PRO A 297 4.09 -2.10 19.41
CA PRO A 297 3.14 -2.82 18.57
C PRO A 297 2.62 -4.09 19.26
N TYR A 298 1.35 -4.42 19.02
CA TYR A 298 0.86 -5.76 19.34
C TYR A 298 1.49 -6.80 18.41
N HIS A 299 1.64 -8.02 18.91
CA HIS A 299 2.19 -9.12 18.13
C HIS A 299 1.16 -10.24 18.01
N VAL A 300 1.22 -10.98 16.91
CA VAL A 300 0.44 -12.21 16.68
C VAL A 300 1.38 -13.34 16.28
N LEU A 301 0.89 -14.56 16.36
CA LEU A 301 1.61 -15.73 15.86
C LEU A 301 1.02 -16.11 14.51
N GLU A 302 1.85 -16.07 13.48
CA GLU A 302 1.49 -16.40 12.12
C GLU A 302 2.17 -17.70 11.71
N ALA A 303 1.42 -18.62 11.12
CA ALA A 303 1.95 -19.88 10.61
C ALA A 303 2.89 -19.58 9.44
N ALA A 304 4.05 -20.23 9.43
CA ALA A 304 5.08 -20.03 8.43
C ALA A 304 5.71 -21.36 8.01
N THR A 305 6.27 -21.37 6.79
CA THR A 305 7.04 -22.50 6.27
C THR A 305 8.37 -22.68 7.02
N ALA A 306 9.04 -23.81 6.82
CA ALA A 306 10.40 -24.04 7.32
C ALA A 306 11.33 -22.86 6.96
N ASP A 307 11.27 -22.39 5.72
CA ASP A 307 12.08 -21.28 5.21
C ASP A 307 11.66 -19.90 5.77
N GLY A 308 10.51 -19.82 6.44
CA GLY A 308 10.01 -18.62 7.11
C GLY A 308 9.07 -17.76 6.29
N GLU A 309 8.53 -18.31 5.21
CA GLU A 309 7.49 -17.61 4.45
C GLU A 309 6.18 -17.68 5.24
N SER A 310 5.61 -16.50 5.52
CA SER A 310 4.32 -16.34 6.16
C SER A 310 3.18 -16.90 5.30
N SER A 311 2.26 -17.64 5.93
CA SER A 311 1.09 -18.23 5.26
C SER A 311 -0.16 -17.34 5.28
N GLY A 312 -0.17 -16.23 6.03
CA GLY A 312 -1.36 -15.43 6.27
C GLY A 312 -2.33 -16.01 7.31
N GLN A 313 -2.02 -17.19 7.88
CA GLN A 313 -2.89 -17.85 8.86
C GLN A 313 -2.39 -17.58 10.28
N PHE A 314 -3.22 -16.95 11.10
CA PHE A 314 -2.89 -16.67 12.50
C PHE A 314 -3.27 -17.83 13.40
N TRP A 315 -2.48 -18.03 14.46
CA TRP A 315 -2.83 -18.94 15.53
C TRP A 315 -4.10 -18.45 16.23
N MET A 316 -5.06 -19.34 16.42
CA MET A 316 -6.30 -19.07 17.15
C MET A 316 -6.43 -19.97 18.39
N GLU A 317 -6.84 -19.38 19.50
CA GLU A 317 -7.05 -20.08 20.77
C GLU A 317 -8.54 -20.39 21.00
N GLY A 318 -8.81 -21.61 21.50
CA GLY A 318 -10.13 -22.03 22.00
C GLY A 318 -11.16 -22.46 20.93
N PRO A 319 -12.28 -23.09 21.36
CA PRO A 319 -13.33 -23.57 20.46
C PRO A 319 -14.10 -22.45 19.76
N GLU A 320 -14.03 -21.22 20.28
CA GLU A 320 -14.69 -20.03 19.70
C GLU A 320 -13.80 -19.28 18.69
N GLY A 321 -12.51 -19.63 18.57
CA GLY A 321 -11.60 -19.15 17.51
C GLY A 321 -11.25 -17.67 17.64
N GLY A 322 -10.35 -17.35 18.57
CA GLY A 322 -9.85 -15.99 18.81
C GLY A 322 -8.38 -15.80 18.44
N ILE A 323 -8.00 -14.62 17.92
CA ILE A 323 -6.58 -14.28 17.67
C ILE A 323 -5.99 -13.65 18.95
N PRO A 324 -4.98 -14.27 19.57
CA PRO A 324 -4.28 -13.70 20.72
C PRO A 324 -3.32 -12.58 20.30
N LEU A 325 -3.46 -11.41 20.94
CA LEU A 325 -2.63 -10.23 20.76
C LEU A 325 -1.65 -10.10 21.92
N PHE A 326 -0.37 -10.28 21.64
CA PHE A 326 0.70 -10.16 22.62
C PHE A 326 1.17 -8.71 22.70
N GLN A 327 1.21 -8.16 23.91
CA GLN A 327 1.66 -6.78 24.14
C GLN A 327 3.19 -6.64 24.04
N SER A 328 3.93 -7.75 24.03
CA SER A 328 5.37 -7.76 23.86
C SER A 328 5.82 -8.92 22.97
N ARG A 329 6.91 -8.71 22.22
CA ARG A 329 7.57 -9.77 21.44
C ARG A 329 8.07 -10.90 22.34
N ALA A 330 8.49 -10.58 23.56
CA ALA A 330 9.00 -11.56 24.51
C ALA A 330 7.92 -12.57 24.92
N ASP A 331 6.69 -12.09 25.19
CA ASP A 331 5.56 -12.95 25.53
C ASP A 331 5.12 -13.81 24.34
N ALA A 332 5.09 -13.24 23.13
CA ALA A 332 4.81 -14.00 21.92
C ALA A 332 5.85 -15.13 21.71
N LEU A 333 7.15 -14.84 21.88
CA LEU A 333 8.20 -15.86 21.79
C LEU A 333 8.12 -16.91 22.89
N LYS A 334 7.64 -16.53 24.09
CA LYS A 334 7.37 -17.48 25.17
C LYS A 334 6.21 -18.40 24.80
N ALA A 335 5.14 -17.86 24.22
CA ALA A 335 3.97 -18.62 23.78
C ALA A 335 4.31 -19.64 22.69
N VAL A 336 5.17 -19.29 21.72
CA VAL A 336 5.65 -20.22 20.69
C VAL A 336 6.24 -21.52 21.27
N ARG A 337 6.81 -21.48 22.48
CA ARG A 337 7.37 -22.67 23.15
C ARG A 337 6.33 -23.55 23.84
N CYS A 338 5.13 -23.03 24.06
CA CYS A 338 4.08 -23.65 24.84
C CYS A 338 2.90 -24.11 23.98
N ILE A 339 2.90 -23.83 22.68
CA ILE A 339 1.83 -24.18 21.75
C ILE A 339 2.30 -25.24 20.73
N PRO A 340 1.40 -26.13 20.25
CA PRO A 340 1.72 -27.07 19.19
C PRO A 340 2.14 -26.37 17.89
N LEU A 341 2.93 -27.04 17.06
CA LEU A 341 3.29 -26.54 15.74
C LEU A 341 2.05 -26.43 14.84
N PRO A 342 2.05 -25.54 13.83
CA PRO A 342 0.91 -25.43 12.91
C PRO A 342 0.58 -26.76 12.23
N SER A 343 1.59 -27.57 11.88
CA SER A 343 1.42 -28.91 11.29
C SER A 343 0.77 -29.93 12.23
N GLU A 344 0.83 -29.70 13.54
CA GLU A 344 0.18 -30.52 14.56
C GLU A 344 -1.27 -30.07 14.82
N LEU A 345 -1.64 -28.89 14.32
CA LEU A 345 -2.98 -28.32 14.42
C LEU A 345 -3.71 -28.50 13.07
N GLY A 346 -4.89 -29.09 13.09
CA GLY A 346 -5.74 -29.12 11.88
C GLY A 346 -6.16 -27.70 11.45
N GLY A 347 -6.28 -27.46 10.14
CA GLY A 347 -6.78 -26.19 9.59
C GLY A 347 -5.71 -25.20 9.10
N TYR A 348 -4.43 -25.57 9.18
CA TYR A 348 -3.31 -24.81 8.59
C TYR A 348 -2.82 -25.48 7.29
N ALA A 349 -2.10 -24.71 6.47
CA ALA A 349 -1.46 -25.23 5.26
C ALA A 349 -0.50 -26.38 5.60
N GLU A 350 -0.45 -27.42 4.75
CA GLU A 350 0.42 -28.60 4.97
C GLU A 350 1.91 -28.23 5.06
N THR A 351 2.31 -27.11 4.47
CA THR A 351 3.68 -26.59 4.50
C THR A 351 3.99 -25.72 5.72
N ALA A 352 3.03 -25.50 6.62
CA ALA A 352 3.22 -24.67 7.81
C ALA A 352 3.91 -25.47 8.93
N GLU A 353 5.19 -25.20 9.14
CA GLU A 353 6.03 -25.98 10.05
C GLU A 353 6.38 -25.24 11.34
N ARG A 354 6.17 -23.91 11.41
CA ARG A 354 6.52 -23.11 12.58
C ARG A 354 5.66 -21.86 12.76
N TRP A 355 5.76 -21.26 13.94
CA TRP A 355 5.18 -19.96 14.25
C TRP A 355 6.19 -18.84 14.06
N HIS A 356 5.78 -17.81 13.32
CA HIS A 356 6.48 -16.54 13.20
C HIS A 356 5.80 -15.50 14.10
N VAL A 357 6.60 -14.69 14.81
CA VAL A 357 6.08 -13.58 15.61
C VAL A 357 5.97 -12.36 14.70
N HIS A 358 4.74 -12.00 14.33
CA HIS A 358 4.43 -10.87 13.47
C HIS A 358 4.03 -9.66 14.32
N ALA A 359 4.74 -8.54 14.16
CA ALA A 359 4.37 -7.28 14.80
C ALA A 359 3.33 -6.58 13.92
N LEU A 360 2.16 -6.30 14.49
CA LEU A 360 1.09 -5.60 13.81
C LEU A 360 1.38 -4.10 13.77
N SER A 361 1.31 -3.54 12.57
CA SER A 361 1.11 -2.09 12.41
C SER A 361 -0.25 -1.67 12.96
N GLY A 362 -0.42 -0.37 13.22
CA GLY A 362 -1.70 0.17 13.66
C GLY A 362 -2.84 -0.10 12.68
N ASP A 363 -2.56 -0.14 11.38
CA ASP A 363 -3.57 -0.40 10.35
C ASP A 363 -3.92 -1.89 10.23
N GLU A 364 -2.96 -2.81 10.38
CA GLU A 364 -3.25 -4.25 10.45
C GLU A 364 -4.08 -4.59 11.69
N LEU A 365 -3.74 -4.00 12.83
CA LEU A 365 -4.51 -4.19 14.06
C LEU A 365 -5.94 -3.66 13.92
N ARG A 366 -6.12 -2.48 13.31
CA ARG A 366 -7.46 -1.95 12.99
C ARG A 366 -8.22 -2.88 12.05
N TYR A 367 -7.56 -3.39 11.01
CA TYR A 367 -8.18 -4.31 10.07
C TYR A 367 -8.70 -5.58 10.77
N LEU A 368 -7.87 -6.19 11.62
CA LEU A 368 -8.24 -7.36 12.41
C LEU A 368 -9.37 -7.04 13.41
N TYR A 369 -9.29 -5.90 14.09
CA TYR A 369 -10.28 -5.50 15.11
C TYR A 369 -11.65 -5.25 14.47
N LEU A 370 -11.68 -4.59 13.31
CA LEU A 370 -12.92 -4.27 12.63
C LEU A 370 -13.59 -5.47 11.96
N ASN A 371 -12.87 -6.58 11.74
CA ASN A 371 -13.46 -7.78 11.16
C ASN A 371 -14.37 -8.50 12.16
N PRO A 372 -15.71 -8.49 11.98
CA PRO A 372 -16.65 -9.05 12.94
C PRO A 372 -16.63 -10.59 12.97
N ASN A 373 -15.95 -11.24 12.01
CA ASN A 373 -15.74 -12.69 12.00
C ASN A 373 -14.55 -13.12 12.85
N LEU A 374 -13.77 -12.16 13.36
CA LEU A 374 -12.62 -12.37 14.23
C LEU A 374 -12.94 -11.81 15.62
N THR A 375 -12.51 -12.54 16.64
CA THR A 375 -12.47 -12.06 18.01
C THR A 375 -11.00 -11.89 18.39
N LEU A 376 -10.64 -10.71 18.87
CA LEU A 376 -9.28 -10.43 19.32
C LEU A 376 -9.22 -10.54 20.84
N TYR A 377 -8.14 -11.12 21.32
CA TYR A 377 -7.93 -11.33 22.75
C TYR A 377 -6.59 -10.74 23.15
N VAL A 378 -6.59 -9.79 24.07
CA VAL A 378 -5.33 -9.31 24.66
C VAL A 378 -4.78 -10.40 25.58
N VAL A 379 -3.54 -10.80 25.31
CA VAL A 379 -2.79 -11.69 26.20
C VAL A 379 -2.34 -10.88 27.42
N LEU A 380 -2.74 -11.36 28.59
CA LEU A 380 -2.37 -10.79 29.89
C LEU A 380 -1.09 -11.42 30.41
N THR A 381 -1.01 -12.75 30.37
CA THR A 381 0.13 -13.52 30.87
C THR A 381 0.31 -14.78 30.05
N VAL A 382 1.57 -15.17 29.81
CA VAL A 382 1.94 -16.47 29.24
C VAL A 382 2.57 -17.34 30.34
N LEU A 383 1.91 -18.44 30.68
CA LEU A 383 2.36 -19.43 31.66
C LEU A 383 2.81 -20.71 30.96
N GLU A 384 3.56 -21.58 31.65
CA GLU A 384 3.92 -22.89 31.09
C GLU A 384 2.69 -23.78 30.86
N SER A 385 1.61 -23.55 31.61
CA SER A 385 0.34 -24.27 31.51
C SER A 385 -0.62 -23.72 30.47
N GLY A 386 -0.32 -22.60 29.80
CA GLY A 386 -1.20 -21.96 28.82
C GLY A 386 -1.12 -20.43 28.84
N ILE A 387 -2.07 -19.80 28.15
CA ILE A 387 -2.12 -18.34 28.01
C ILE A 387 -3.39 -17.82 28.70
N GLU A 388 -3.25 -16.73 29.44
CA GLU A 388 -4.38 -16.00 30.01
C GLU A 388 -4.71 -14.81 29.11
N THR A 389 -5.97 -14.77 28.67
CA THR A 389 -6.46 -13.79 27.71
C THR A 389 -7.72 -13.08 28.20
N MET A 390 -7.96 -11.88 27.68
CA MET A 390 -9.25 -11.19 27.78
C MET A 390 -9.69 -10.64 26.42
N PRO A 391 -10.99 -10.62 26.10
CA PRO A 391 -11.47 -9.98 24.88
C PRO A 391 -11.02 -8.52 24.80
N LEU A 392 -10.56 -8.09 23.62
CA LEU A 392 -10.16 -6.71 23.34
C LEU A 392 -11.38 -5.79 23.13
#